data_AF-A0A3P6R7T6-F1
#
_entry.id   AF-A0A3P6R7T6-F1
#
_cell.length_a   1.000
_cell.length_b   1.000
_cell.length_c   1.000
_cell.angle_alpha   90.00
_cell.angle_beta   90.00
_cell.angle_gamma   90.00
#
_symmetry.space_group_name_H-M   'P 1'
#
loop_
_entity.id
_entity.type
_entity.pdbx_description
1 polymer ?
#
loop_
_entity_poly.entity_id
_entity_poly.type
_entity_poly.pdbx_seq_one_letter_code
_entity_poly.pdbx_strand_id
1 'polypeptide(L)'
;MMTEHKYKVPRLIVNCFIRYYRHNNNDLDLLCDILFVFIGRYVTDFSFVREFLEKEVIPAYSMEWRRKLFSFVLEKFEAGGSTVIKDLLYVKILQYVLIPSLQWAFERYNVDEILGVLQNPQDQPEMDPDDLVYRLAHIIDQSRQVMSDGIVIALYQLSTLLVKYAPRHVHNNDSK
;
A
#
# COMPACT_ATOMS: atom_id res chain seq x y z
N MET A 1 -22.04 -1.37 -35.23
CA MET A 1 -22.09 -2.51 -34.29
C MET A 1 -20.66 -2.81 -33.78
N MET A 2 -20.07 -1.91 -32.97
CA MET A 2 -18.63 -1.98 -32.55
C MET A 2 -18.39 -1.49 -31.10
N THR A 3 -19.44 -1.37 -30.28
CA THR A 3 -19.35 -0.78 -28.93
C THR A 3 -19.37 -1.83 -27.82
N GLU A 4 -20.01 -2.98 -28.02
CA GLU A 4 -20.22 -3.98 -26.96
C GLU A 4 -18.93 -4.66 -26.48
N HIS A 5 -18.00 -4.95 -27.40
CA HIS A 5 -16.72 -5.58 -27.06
C HIS A 5 -15.81 -4.66 -26.23
N LYS A 6 -15.92 -3.33 -26.40
CA LYS A 6 -15.05 -2.36 -25.73
C LYS A 6 -15.23 -2.33 -24.21
N TYR A 7 -16.42 -2.68 -23.70
CA TYR A 7 -16.68 -2.67 -22.25
C TYR A 7 -16.64 -4.06 -21.64
N LYS A 8 -17.10 -5.08 -22.38
CA LYS A 8 -17.16 -6.47 -21.87
C LYS A 8 -15.77 -7.10 -21.72
N VAL A 9 -14.87 -6.87 -22.68
CA VAL A 9 -13.55 -7.54 -22.67
C VAL A 9 -12.68 -7.10 -21.48
N PRO A 10 -12.49 -5.79 -21.19
CA PRO A 10 -11.72 -5.37 -20.02
C PRO A 10 -12.34 -5.85 -18.70
N ARG A 11 -13.68 -5.83 -18.61
CA ARG A 11 -14.40 -6.32 -17.43
C ARG A 11 -14.13 -7.80 -17.19
N LEU A 12 -14.17 -8.64 -18.23
CA LEU A 12 -13.94 -10.08 -18.12
C LEU A 12 -12.51 -10.39 -17.68
N ILE A 13 -11.52 -9.70 -18.26
CA ILE A 13 -10.10 -9.88 -17.90
C ILE A 13 -9.88 -9.59 -16.41
N VAL A 14 -10.37 -8.46 -15.92
CA VAL A 14 -10.20 -8.07 -14.51
C VAL A 14 -10.96 -9.02 -13.58
N ASN A 15 -12.12 -9.54 -13.98
CA ASN A 15 -12.81 -10.59 -13.22
C ASN A 15 -11.99 -11.89 -13.16
N CYS A 16 -11.29 -12.27 -14.23
CA CYS A 16 -10.38 -13.41 -14.21
C CYS A 16 -9.22 -13.19 -13.24
N PHE A 17 -8.62 -11.99 -13.27
CA PHE A 17 -7.54 -11.63 -12.34
C PHE A 17 -8.00 -11.68 -10.88
N ILE A 18 -9.15 -11.06 -10.56
CA ILE A 18 -9.73 -11.11 -9.21
C ILE A 18 -10.02 -12.55 -8.80
N ARG A 19 -10.59 -13.37 -9.69
CA ARG A 19 -10.88 -14.78 -9.38
C ARG A 19 -9.61 -15.57 -9.08
N TYR A 20 -8.55 -15.37 -9.84
CA TYR A 20 -7.26 -15.99 -9.55
C TYR A 20 -6.68 -15.48 -8.22
N TYR A 21 -6.72 -14.17 -8.00
CA TYR A 21 -6.15 -13.53 -6.80
C TYR A 21 -6.86 -13.97 -5.51
N ARG A 22 -8.16 -14.28 -5.55
CA ARG A 22 -8.88 -14.89 -4.42
C ARG A 22 -8.27 -16.23 -3.95
N HIS A 23 -7.67 -16.99 -4.86
CA HIS A 23 -7.00 -18.25 -4.54
C HIS A 23 -5.50 -18.07 -4.25
N ASN A 24 -4.90 -16.96 -4.71
CA ASN A 24 -3.48 -16.65 -4.61
C ASN A 24 -3.25 -15.22 -4.09
N ASN A 25 -3.76 -14.93 -2.89
CA ASN A 25 -3.77 -13.58 -2.32
C ASN A 25 -2.37 -12.99 -2.01
N ASN A 26 -1.32 -13.80 -2.10
CA ASN A 26 0.06 -13.39 -1.85
C ASN A 26 0.78 -12.81 -3.08
N ASP A 27 0.13 -12.81 -4.25
CA ASP A 27 0.65 -12.28 -5.52
C ASP A 27 0.43 -10.76 -5.61
N LEU A 28 1.33 -10.00 -4.97
CA LEU A 28 1.20 -8.54 -4.88
C LEU A 28 1.41 -7.83 -6.22
N ASP A 29 2.16 -8.41 -7.16
CA ASP A 29 2.30 -7.85 -8.50
C ASP A 29 0.98 -7.97 -9.28
N LEU A 30 0.25 -9.09 -9.17
CA LEU A 30 -1.10 -9.19 -9.74
C LEU A 30 -2.10 -8.21 -9.10
N LEU A 31 -1.96 -7.92 -7.80
CA LEU A 31 -2.77 -6.89 -7.15
C LEU A 31 -2.53 -5.52 -7.81
N CYS A 32 -1.28 -5.18 -8.12
CA CYS A 32 -0.95 -3.96 -8.86
C CYS A 32 -1.62 -3.94 -10.25
N ASP A 33 -1.59 -5.06 -10.98
CA ASP A 33 -2.25 -5.18 -12.28
C ASP A 33 -3.77 -4.99 -12.19
N ILE A 34 -4.40 -5.49 -11.14
CA ILE A 34 -5.83 -5.26 -10.86
C ILE A 34 -6.11 -3.77 -10.61
N LEU A 35 -5.24 -3.09 -9.85
CA LEU A 35 -5.39 -1.68 -9.50
C LEU A 35 -5.13 -0.72 -10.67
N PHE A 36 -4.49 -1.19 -11.73
CA PHE A 36 -4.24 -0.40 -12.94
C PHE A 36 -5.52 0.18 -13.56
N VAL A 37 -6.67 -0.48 -13.32
CA VAL A 37 -8.00 0.01 -13.74
C VAL A 37 -8.36 1.39 -13.22
N PHE A 38 -7.72 1.87 -12.14
CA PHE A 38 -8.01 3.18 -11.52
C PHE A 38 -7.19 4.34 -12.10
N ILE A 39 -6.27 4.08 -13.03
CA ILE A 39 -5.42 5.11 -13.66
C ILE A 39 -5.99 5.53 -15.02
N GLY A 40 -6.47 4.57 -15.79
CA GLY A 40 -6.95 4.81 -17.14
C GLY A 40 -8.34 5.43 -17.22
N ARG A 41 -8.59 6.16 -18.32
CA ARG A 41 -9.94 6.60 -18.68
C ARG A 41 -10.65 5.48 -19.42
N TYR A 42 -11.22 4.56 -18.66
CA TYR A 42 -12.01 3.47 -19.21
C TYR A 42 -13.48 3.86 -19.27
N VAL A 43 -14.17 3.34 -20.28
CA VAL A 43 -15.63 3.45 -20.35
C VAL A 43 -16.30 2.27 -19.62
N THR A 44 -15.54 1.18 -19.39
CA THR A 44 -15.96 0.08 -18.54
C THR A 44 -16.08 0.54 -17.10
N ASP A 45 -17.21 0.20 -16.46
CA ASP A 45 -17.35 0.38 -15.02
C ASP A 45 -16.58 -0.68 -14.25
N PHE A 46 -15.64 -0.22 -13.42
CA PHE A 46 -14.80 -1.03 -12.53
C PHE A 46 -15.19 -0.89 -11.05
N SER A 47 -16.41 -0.43 -10.75
CA SER A 47 -16.97 -0.39 -9.39
C SER A 47 -16.82 -1.70 -8.62
N PHE A 48 -16.96 -2.84 -9.31
CA PHE A 48 -16.76 -4.17 -8.73
C PHE A 48 -15.34 -4.42 -8.19
N VAL A 49 -14.32 -3.73 -8.72
CA VAL A 49 -12.94 -3.83 -8.22
C VAL A 49 -12.84 -3.14 -6.87
N ARG A 50 -13.46 -1.96 -6.72
CA ARG A 50 -13.55 -1.27 -5.44
C ARG A 50 -14.30 -2.12 -4.42
N GLU A 51 -15.44 -2.69 -4.80
CA GLU A 51 -16.23 -3.56 -3.94
C GLU A 51 -15.42 -4.79 -3.47
N PHE A 52 -14.67 -5.41 -4.38
CA PHE A 52 -13.75 -6.50 -4.05
C PHE A 52 -12.71 -6.07 -3.00
N LEU A 53 -12.08 -4.91 -3.16
CA LEU A 53 -11.09 -4.42 -2.19
C LEU A 53 -11.73 -4.13 -0.82
N GLU A 54 -12.85 -3.41 -0.80
CA GLU A 54 -13.53 -2.94 0.41
C GLU A 54 -14.19 -4.07 1.20
N LYS A 55 -14.77 -5.07 0.53
CA LYS A 55 -15.53 -6.14 1.17
C LYS A 55 -14.75 -7.44 1.37
N GLU A 56 -13.76 -7.73 0.52
CA GLU A 56 -13.04 -9.00 0.55
C GLU A 56 -11.58 -8.83 0.98
N VAL A 57 -10.85 -7.84 0.48
CA VAL A 57 -9.40 -7.70 0.77
C VAL A 57 -9.15 -7.04 2.12
N ILE A 58 -9.61 -5.79 2.27
CA ILE A 58 -9.35 -4.95 3.45
C ILE A 58 -9.76 -5.62 4.77
N PRO A 59 -10.98 -6.20 4.90
CA PRO A 59 -11.41 -6.79 6.16
C PRO A 59 -10.96 -8.23 6.38
N ALA A 60 -10.70 -9.03 5.33
CA ALA A 60 -10.51 -10.47 5.50
C ALA A 60 -9.04 -10.92 5.51
N TYR A 61 -8.12 -10.12 4.96
CA TYR A 61 -6.73 -10.56 4.82
C TYR A 61 -5.98 -10.48 6.16
N SER A 62 -4.85 -11.19 6.31
CA SER A 62 -4.12 -11.35 7.58
C SER A 62 -3.20 -10.17 7.91
N MET A 63 -2.76 -10.08 9.16
CA MET A 63 -1.76 -9.08 9.60
C MET A 63 -0.42 -9.27 8.88
N GLU A 64 0.01 -10.52 8.70
CA GLU A 64 1.19 -10.89 7.90
C GLU A 64 1.10 -10.37 6.47
N TRP A 65 -0.06 -10.52 5.82
CA TRP A 65 -0.26 -10.00 4.48
C TRP A 65 -0.14 -8.48 4.42
N ARG A 66 -0.67 -7.77 5.43
CA ARG A 66 -0.55 -6.30 5.51
C ARG A 66 0.90 -5.86 5.71
N ARG A 67 1.66 -6.56 6.56
CA ARG A 67 3.11 -6.34 6.72
C ARG A 67 3.84 -6.55 5.40
N LYS A 68 3.54 -7.66 4.71
CA LYS A 68 4.12 -7.98 3.39
C LYS A 68 3.79 -6.92 2.34
N LEU A 69 2.53 -6.47 2.28
CA LEU A 69 2.11 -5.38 1.39
C LEU A 69 2.88 -4.10 1.68
N PHE A 70 3.04 -3.74 2.95
CA PHE A 70 3.78 -2.54 3.32
C PHE A 70 5.26 -2.65 2.91
N SER A 71 5.95 -3.75 3.24
CA SER A 71 7.34 -3.97 2.81
C SER A 71 7.48 -3.93 1.29
N PHE A 72 6.58 -4.60 0.57
CA PHE A 72 6.57 -4.62 -0.90
C PHE A 72 6.48 -3.20 -1.49
N VAL A 73 5.61 -2.34 -0.96
CA VAL A 73 5.49 -0.96 -1.44
C VAL A 73 6.78 -0.19 -1.17
N LEU A 74 7.38 -0.32 0.02
CA LEU A 74 8.65 0.34 0.36
C LEU A 74 9.79 -0.14 -0.54
N GLU A 75 9.91 -1.44 -0.78
CA GLU A 75 10.91 -2.04 -1.69
C GLU A 75 10.78 -1.48 -3.11
N LYS A 76 9.56 -1.27 -3.61
CA LYS A 76 9.35 -0.67 -4.94
C LYS A 76 9.77 0.81 -4.96
N PHE A 77 9.60 1.56 -3.87
CA PHE A 77 10.10 2.93 -3.78
C PHE A 77 11.63 3.00 -3.68
N GLU A 78 12.24 2.08 -2.93
CA GLU A 78 13.69 1.96 -2.78
C GLU A 78 14.36 1.55 -4.10
N ALA A 79 13.82 0.54 -4.78
CA ALA A 79 14.38 0.00 -6.03
C ALA A 79 13.99 0.79 -7.28
N GLY A 80 12.80 1.40 -7.29
CA GLY A 80 12.15 1.94 -8.48
C GLY A 80 12.64 3.30 -8.97
N GLY A 81 13.48 3.98 -8.19
CA GLY A 81 14.06 5.29 -8.53
C GLY A 81 13.04 6.28 -9.12
N SER A 82 13.47 7.08 -10.11
CA SER A 82 12.70 8.19 -10.69
C SER A 82 11.35 7.82 -11.34
N THR A 83 11.11 6.54 -11.66
CA THR A 83 9.91 6.10 -12.40
C THR A 83 8.74 5.84 -11.43
N VAL A 84 8.97 5.08 -10.36
CA VAL A 84 7.93 4.76 -9.34
C VAL A 84 7.48 6.01 -8.60
N ILE A 85 8.42 6.91 -8.33
CA ILE A 85 8.25 8.22 -7.68
C ILE A 85 7.25 9.15 -8.43
N LYS A 86 6.96 8.86 -9.70
CA LYS A 86 6.01 9.62 -10.54
C LYS A 86 4.83 8.77 -11.05
N ASP A 87 4.78 7.50 -10.69
CA ASP A 87 3.78 6.57 -11.21
C ASP A 87 2.47 6.68 -10.42
N LEU A 88 1.40 7.04 -11.14
CA LEU A 88 0.05 7.14 -10.59
C LEU A 88 -0.45 5.80 -10.01
N LEU A 89 0.08 4.66 -10.45
CA LEU A 89 -0.27 3.35 -9.92
C LEU A 89 0.01 3.25 -8.43
N TYR A 90 1.18 3.69 -7.99
CA TYR A 90 1.56 3.63 -6.58
C TYR A 90 0.75 4.59 -5.71
N VAL A 91 0.31 5.72 -6.28
CA VAL A 91 -0.70 6.58 -5.62
C VAL A 91 -1.99 5.78 -5.39
N LYS A 92 -2.45 5.00 -6.37
CA LYS A 92 -3.67 4.18 -6.23
C LYS A 92 -3.48 3.01 -5.28
N ILE A 93 -2.33 2.35 -5.27
CA ILE A 93 -2.00 1.28 -4.31
C ILE A 93 -2.06 1.82 -2.88
N LEU A 94 -1.43 2.98 -2.64
CA LEU A 94 -1.45 3.63 -1.34
C LEU A 94 -2.88 3.99 -0.91
N GLN A 95 -3.65 4.66 -1.78
CA GLN A 95 -4.97 5.19 -1.47
C GLN A 95 -6.07 4.13 -1.34
N TYR A 96 -6.05 3.10 -2.18
CA TYR A 96 -7.14 2.12 -2.24
C TYR A 96 -6.87 0.84 -1.48
N VAL A 97 -5.61 0.52 -1.19
CA VAL A 97 -5.25 -0.75 -0.56
C VAL A 97 -4.42 -0.57 0.69
N LEU A 98 -3.21 0.01 0.61
CA LEU A 98 -2.31 0.03 1.76
C LEU A 98 -2.89 0.83 2.93
N ILE A 99 -3.23 2.11 2.72
CA ILE A 99 -3.73 2.98 3.79
C ILE A 99 -5.05 2.44 4.37
N PRO A 100 -6.07 2.08 3.57
CA PRO A 100 -7.31 1.51 4.11
C PRO A 100 -7.10 0.18 4.84
N SER A 101 -6.22 -0.70 4.34
CA SER A 101 -5.94 -1.99 4.99
C SER A 101 -5.25 -1.81 6.33
N LEU A 102 -4.27 -0.91 6.41
CA LEU A 102 -3.58 -0.59 7.65
C LEU A 102 -4.53 0.11 8.63
N GLN A 103 -5.31 1.08 8.16
CA GLN A 103 -6.28 1.78 9.02
C GLN A 103 -7.27 0.78 9.63
N TRP A 104 -7.86 -0.10 8.80
CA TRP A 104 -8.81 -1.09 9.27
C TRP A 104 -8.20 -1.99 10.35
N ALA A 105 -6.94 -2.40 10.17
CA ALA A 105 -6.22 -3.23 11.14
C ALA A 105 -5.85 -2.47 12.42
N PHE A 106 -5.29 -1.26 12.31
CA PHE A 106 -4.86 -0.46 13.46
C PHE A 106 -6.02 -0.03 14.36
N GLU A 107 -7.24 0.08 13.82
CA GLU A 107 -8.44 0.32 14.62
C GLU A 107 -8.91 -0.90 15.42
N ARG A 108 -8.41 -2.11 15.11
CA ARG A 108 -8.98 -3.38 15.61
C ARG A 108 -7.97 -4.30 16.29
N TYR A 109 -6.69 -4.18 15.97
CA TYR A 109 -5.63 -5.08 16.40
C TYR A 109 -4.40 -4.31 16.86
N ASN A 110 -3.43 -5.02 17.44
CA ASN A 110 -2.17 -4.41 17.84
C ASN A 110 -1.35 -4.02 16.60
N VAL A 111 -0.91 -2.76 16.56
CA VAL A 111 -0.06 -2.19 15.50
C VAL A 111 1.29 -2.91 15.38
N ASP A 112 1.82 -3.43 16.50
CA ASP A 112 3.12 -4.10 16.57
C ASP A 112 3.14 -5.42 15.78
N GLU A 113 1.98 -6.06 15.54
CA GLU A 113 1.90 -7.26 14.69
C GLU A 113 2.24 -6.98 13.22
N ILE A 114 2.04 -5.73 12.78
CA ILE A 114 2.38 -5.28 11.42
C ILE A 114 3.75 -4.61 11.43
N LEU A 115 3.95 -3.64 12.32
CA LEU A 115 5.15 -2.81 12.34
C LEU A 115 6.37 -3.52 12.95
N GLY A 116 6.16 -4.57 13.73
CA GLY A 116 7.20 -5.22 14.53
C GLY A 116 7.21 -4.69 15.96
N VAL A 117 7.96 -5.35 16.83
CA VAL A 117 8.16 -4.88 18.21
C VAL A 117 9.27 -3.84 18.20
N LEU A 118 9.05 -2.71 18.87
CA LEU A 118 10.09 -1.71 19.08
C LEU A 118 11.25 -2.35 19.88
N GLN A 119 12.41 -2.42 19.26
CA GLN A 119 13.63 -2.80 19.96
C GLN A 119 14.20 -1.58 20.70
N ASN A 120 14.92 -1.81 21.80
CA ASN A 120 15.55 -0.71 22.51
C ASN A 120 16.53 0.01 21.57
N PRO A 121 16.66 1.35 21.65
CA PRO A 121 17.58 2.11 20.80
C PRO A 121 19.05 1.66 20.89
N GLN A 122 19.44 0.99 21.98
CA GLN A 122 20.80 0.45 22.17
C GLN A 122 21.02 -0.91 21.49
N ASP A 123 19.95 -1.64 21.20
CA ASP A 123 19.97 -2.96 20.58
C ASP A 123 19.60 -2.91 19.08
N GLN A 124 19.20 -1.74 18.59
CA GLN A 124 18.74 -1.54 17.21
C GLN A 124 19.95 -1.32 16.28
N PRO A 125 20.14 -2.14 15.23
CA PRO A 125 21.12 -1.84 14.18
C PRO A 125 20.78 -0.48 13.55
N GLU A 126 21.79 0.32 13.18
CA GLU A 126 21.59 1.66 12.57
C GLU A 126 20.68 1.65 11.32
N MET A 127 20.46 0.49 10.70
CA MET A 127 19.43 0.25 9.68
C MET A 127 18.88 -1.17 9.84
N ASP A 128 17.81 -1.35 10.61
CA ASP A 128 17.05 -2.60 10.62
C ASP A 128 16.15 -2.66 9.36
N PRO A 129 16.36 -3.61 8.43
CA PRO A 129 15.52 -3.77 7.24
C PRO A 129 14.04 -4.07 7.58
N ASP A 130 13.78 -4.55 8.79
CA ASP A 130 12.44 -4.86 9.29
C ASP A 130 11.71 -3.66 9.90
N ASP A 131 12.38 -2.51 10.10
CA ASP A 131 11.75 -1.28 10.57
C ASP A 131 11.08 -0.52 9.41
N LEU A 132 9.81 -0.85 9.18
CA LEU A 132 9.00 -0.26 8.12
C LEU A 132 8.78 1.25 8.29
N VAL A 133 8.76 1.74 9.53
CA VAL A 133 8.52 3.17 9.82
C VAL A 133 9.76 3.99 9.51
N TYR A 134 10.93 3.50 9.92
CA TYR A 134 12.22 4.10 9.57
C TYR A 134 12.44 4.11 8.05
N ARG A 135 12.20 2.98 7.37
CA ARG A 135 12.32 2.88 5.90
C ARG A 135 11.43 3.89 5.18
N LEU A 136 10.18 4.02 5.61
CA LEU A 136 9.26 5.03 5.07
C LEU A 136 9.80 6.45 5.26
N ALA A 137 10.28 6.78 6.46
CA ALA A 137 10.85 8.10 6.75
C ALA A 137 12.06 8.41 5.86
N HIS A 138 12.97 7.43 5.70
CA HIS A 138 14.14 7.52 4.84
C HIS A 138 13.78 7.74 3.36
N ILE A 139 12.79 7.01 2.84
CA ILE A 139 12.28 7.20 1.46
C ILE A 139 11.75 8.64 1.28
N ILE A 140 10.97 9.13 2.24
CA ILE A 140 10.41 10.49 2.18
C ILE A 140 11.55 11.51 2.18
N ASP A 141 12.53 11.39 3.08
CA ASP A 141 13.62 12.37 3.19
C ASP A 141 14.48 12.44 1.92
N GLN A 142 14.89 11.29 1.39
CA GLN A 142 15.76 11.24 0.20
C GLN A 142 15.08 11.69 -1.08
N SER A 143 13.78 11.38 -1.24
CA SER A 143 13.11 11.50 -2.54
C SER A 143 12.05 12.61 -2.59
N ARG A 144 11.85 13.37 -1.51
CA ARG A 144 10.80 14.40 -1.43
C ARG A 144 10.80 15.37 -2.60
N GLN A 145 11.97 15.86 -3.01
CA GLN A 145 12.06 16.91 -4.05
C GLN A 145 11.84 16.39 -5.47
N VAL A 146 11.89 15.07 -5.68
CA VAL A 146 11.73 14.45 -7.01
C VAL A 146 10.38 13.72 -7.18
N MET A 147 9.67 13.47 -6.07
CA MET A 147 8.34 12.88 -6.04
C MET A 147 7.27 13.76 -6.67
N SER A 148 6.32 13.11 -7.36
CA SER A 148 5.09 13.78 -7.78
C SER A 148 4.23 14.15 -6.56
N ASP A 149 3.51 15.28 -6.65
CA ASP A 149 2.64 15.75 -5.56
C ASP A 149 1.66 14.68 -5.08
N GLY A 150 1.14 13.85 -6.01
CA GLY A 150 0.23 12.76 -5.67
C GLY A 150 0.86 11.69 -4.77
N ILE A 151 2.12 11.33 -5.02
CA ILE A 151 2.88 10.39 -4.18
C ILE A 151 3.19 11.04 -2.84
N VAL A 152 3.67 12.29 -2.84
CA VAL A 152 4.00 13.03 -1.60
C VAL A 152 2.77 13.09 -0.68
N ILE A 153 1.61 13.45 -1.21
CA ILE A 153 0.35 13.50 -0.45
C ILE A 153 0.00 12.12 0.10
N ALA A 154 0.06 11.07 -0.72
CA ALA A 154 -0.29 9.71 -0.28
C ALA A 154 0.66 9.18 0.81
N LEU A 155 1.96 9.45 0.69
CA LEU A 155 2.94 9.10 1.73
C LEU A 155 2.71 9.87 3.03
N TYR A 156 2.39 11.17 2.97
CA TYR A 156 2.03 11.92 4.17
C TYR A 156 0.72 11.46 4.82
N GLN A 157 -0.26 11.00 4.02
CA GLN A 157 -1.46 10.37 4.56
C GLN A 157 -1.11 9.08 5.32
N LEU A 158 -0.20 8.27 4.78
CA LEU A 158 0.33 7.09 5.46
C LEU A 158 1.09 7.47 6.74
N SER A 159 1.97 8.47 6.69
CA SER A 159 2.67 8.97 7.89
C SER A 159 1.70 9.46 8.95
N THR A 160 0.64 10.17 8.56
CA THR A 160 -0.40 10.65 9.48
C THR A 160 -1.12 9.49 10.16
N LEU A 161 -1.40 8.41 9.41
CA LEU A 161 -1.96 7.18 9.96
C LEU A 161 -1.03 6.57 11.02
N LEU A 162 0.27 6.47 10.73
CA LEU A 162 1.26 5.95 11.67
C LEU A 162 1.38 6.81 12.93
N VAL A 163 1.43 8.14 12.79
CA VAL A 163 1.45 9.05 13.96
C VAL A 163 0.22 8.87 14.84
N LYS A 164 -0.95 8.68 14.24
CA LYS A 164 -2.22 8.53 14.97
C LYS A 164 -2.31 7.21 15.74
N TYR A 165 -1.90 6.10 15.14
CA TYR A 165 -2.13 4.76 15.71
C TYR A 165 -0.87 4.12 16.31
N ALA A 166 0.32 4.52 15.86
CA ALA A 166 1.61 3.99 16.29
C ALA A 166 2.59 5.11 16.73
N PRO A 167 2.20 6.01 17.65
CA PRO A 167 3.05 7.15 18.02
C PRO A 167 4.39 6.74 18.61
N ARG A 168 4.45 5.58 19.28
CA ARG A 168 5.69 5.02 19.86
C ARG A 168 6.72 4.62 18.80
N HIS A 169 6.27 4.28 17.60
CA HIS A 169 7.14 3.96 16.47
C HIS A 169 7.66 5.20 15.75
N VAL A 170 7.01 6.35 15.95
CA VAL A 170 7.40 7.62 15.32
C VAL A 170 8.20 8.50 16.28
N HIS A 171 7.85 8.48 17.57
CA HIS A 171 8.54 9.25 18.60
C HIS A 171 9.51 8.33 19.33
N ASN A 172 10.80 8.58 19.14
CA ASN A 172 11.80 8.07 20.08
C ASN A 172 11.50 8.76 21.43
N ASN A 173 10.92 8.02 22.38
CA ASN A 173 10.66 8.54 23.72
C ASN A 173 11.97 8.67 24.50
N ASP A 174 12.83 9.60 24.08
CA ASP A 174 13.88 10.22 24.87
C ASP A 174 13.48 11.67 25.23
N SER A 175 12.21 11.87 25.55
CA SER A 175 11.81 13.04 26.36
C SER A 175 11.99 12.67 27.83
N LYS A 176 13.24 12.73 28.30
CA LYS A 176 13.58 12.80 29.72
C LYS A 176 13.44 14.25 30.22
#